data_AF-A0A538A5D0-F1
#
_entry.id   AF-A0A538A5D0-F1
#
_cell.length_a   1.000
_cell.length_b   1.000
_cell.length_c   1.000
_cell.angle_alpha   90.00
_cell.angle_beta   90.00
_cell.angle_gamma   90.00
#
_symmetry.space_group_name_H-M   'P 1'
#
loop_
_entity.id
_entity.type
_entity.pdbx_description
1 polymer ?
#
loop_
_entity_poly.entity_id
_entity_poly.type
_entity_poly.pdbx_seq_one_letter_code
_entity_poly.pdbx_strand_id
1 'polypeptide(L)' 'MKEKWPELTSLNGTPAYNVGRAYAAFAADIENGTHTVPDFADAVRRHEFIDAIERSAASGERVRA' A
#
# COMPACT_ATOMS: atom_id res chain seq x y z
N MET A 1 5.75 -22.25 19.15
CA MET A 1 6.56 -21.25 18.40
C MET A 1 6.26 -19.89 19.02
N LYS A 2 7.28 -19.07 19.31
CA LYS A 2 7.02 -17.67 19.71
C LYS A 2 6.44 -16.96 18.49
N GLU A 3 5.35 -16.25 18.70
CA GLU A 3 4.77 -15.39 17.67
C GLU A 3 5.83 -14.36 17.26
N LYS A 4 6.16 -14.31 15.97
CA LYS A 4 7.24 -13.43 15.45
C LYS A 4 6.88 -11.95 15.61
N TRP A 5 5.59 -11.64 15.74
CA TRP A 5 5.03 -10.29 15.81
C TRP A 5 3.91 -10.25 16.85
N PRO A 6 3.67 -9.10 17.52
CA PRO A 6 2.55 -8.97 18.44
C PRO A 6 1.21 -8.95 17.70
N GLU A 7 0.21 -9.61 18.27
CA GLU A 7 -1.18 -9.48 17.83
C GLU A 7 -1.64 -8.02 17.91
N LEU A 8 -2.11 -7.48 16.78
CA LEU A 8 -2.53 -6.08 16.66
C LEU A 8 -4.05 -5.90 16.83
N THR A 9 -4.76 -6.94 17.25
CA THR A 9 -6.22 -6.92 17.40
C THR A 9 -6.73 -5.81 18.33
N SER A 10 -5.94 -5.37 19.31
CA SER A 10 -6.24 -4.22 20.18
C SER A 10 -6.26 -2.87 19.45
N LEU A 11 -5.64 -2.79 18.26
CA LEU A 11 -5.62 -1.60 17.41
C LEU A 11 -6.71 -1.62 16.33
N ASN A 12 -7.60 -2.61 16.33
CA ASN A 12 -8.63 -2.74 15.30
C ASN A 12 -9.46 -1.45 15.17
N GLY A 13 -9.70 -1.03 13.92
CA GLY A 13 -10.36 0.24 13.60
C GLY A 13 -9.44 1.47 13.60
N THR A 14 -8.18 1.35 14.02
CA THR A 14 -7.22 2.45 13.94
C THR A 14 -6.36 2.38 12.66
N PRO A 15 -5.80 3.50 12.18
CA PRO A 15 -4.84 3.49 11.08
C PRO A 15 -3.63 2.58 11.34
N ALA A 16 -3.17 2.48 12.60
CA ALA A 16 -2.02 1.68 12.98
C ALA A 16 -2.23 0.18 12.71
N TYR A 17 -3.47 -0.33 12.83
CA TYR A 17 -3.79 -1.71 12.50
C TYR A 17 -3.57 -2.01 11.02
N ASN A 18 -4.00 -1.11 10.13
CA ASN A 18 -3.82 -1.27 8.68
C ASN A 18 -2.34 -1.28 8.29
N VAL A 19 -1.55 -0.37 8.89
CA VAL A 19 -0.10 -0.31 8.68
C VAL A 19 0.56 -1.62 9.13
N GLY A 20 0.25 -2.08 10.34
CA GLY A 20 0.82 -3.32 10.86
C GLY A 20 0.49 -4.56 10.02
N ARG A 21 -0.76 -4.68 9.53
CA ARG A 21 -1.12 -5.77 8.61
C ARG A 21 -0.36 -5.71 7.29
N ALA A 22 -0.13 -4.52 6.74
CA ALA A 22 0.65 -4.36 5.51
C ALA A 22 2.10 -4.83 5.69
N TYR A 23 2.75 -4.47 6.80
CA TYR A 23 4.11 -4.93 7.10
C TYR A 23 4.18 -6.43 7.38
N ALA A 24 3.18 -7.01 8.05
CA ALA A 24 3.11 -8.45 8.27
C ALA A 24 3.00 -9.23 6.94
N ALA A 25 2.16 -8.75 6.01
CA ALA A 25 2.04 -9.34 4.68
C ALA A 25 3.36 -9.20 3.88
N PHE A 26 4.02 -8.05 3.94
CA PHE A 26 5.32 -7.85 3.28
C PHE A 26 6.42 -8.77 3.84
N ALA A 27 6.46 -8.95 5.17
CA ALA A 27 7.40 -9.89 5.80
C ALA A 27 7.12 -11.34 5.35
N ALA A 28 5.85 -11.73 5.24
CA ALA A 28 5.45 -13.05 4.75
C ALA A 28 5.85 -13.25 3.27
N ASP A 29 5.76 -12.20 2.45
CA ASP A 29 6.23 -12.23 1.06
C ASP A 29 7.75 -12.49 0.96
N ILE A 30 8.55 -11.83 1.80
CA ILE A 30 10.00 -12.06 1.87
C ILE A 30 10.32 -13.49 2.32
N GLU A 31 9.63 -13.99 3.34
CA GLU A 31 9.87 -15.32 3.90
C GLU A 31 9.51 -16.44 2.91
N ASN A 32 8.43 -16.27 2.15
CA ASN A 32 7.91 -17.29 1.25
C ASN A 32 8.34 -17.10 -0.21
N GLY A 33 9.04 -16.00 -0.53
CA GLY A 33 9.39 -15.65 -1.92
C GLY A 33 8.15 -15.34 -2.78
N THR A 34 7.10 -14.78 -2.16
CA THR A 34 5.87 -14.38 -2.85
C THR A 34 5.81 -12.87 -3.06
N HIS A 35 4.88 -12.42 -3.92
CA HIS A 35 4.70 -11.02 -4.28
C HIS A 35 3.19 -10.69 -4.26
N THR A 36 2.64 -10.60 -3.06
CA THR A 36 1.20 -10.37 -2.83
C THR A 36 0.88 -8.95 -2.37
N VAL A 37 1.85 -8.24 -1.79
CA VAL A 37 1.72 -6.82 -1.47
C VAL A 37 2.18 -5.92 -2.63
N PRO A 38 1.71 -4.66 -2.70
CA PRO A 38 2.15 -3.71 -3.72
C PRO A 38 3.65 -3.42 -3.65
N ASP A 39 4.27 -3.19 -4.80
CA ASP A 39 5.67 -2.81 -4.93
C ASP A 39 5.86 -1.35 -5.40
N PHE A 40 7.10 -1.00 -5.78
CA PHE A 40 7.40 0.34 -6.29
C PHE A 40 6.76 0.63 -7.65
N ALA A 41 6.55 -0.37 -8.50
CA ALA A 41 5.86 -0.17 -9.78
C ALA A 41 4.37 0.12 -9.56
N ASP A 42 3.74 -0.47 -8.53
CA ASP A 42 2.40 -0.07 -8.10
C ASP A 42 2.40 1.36 -7.55
N ALA A 43 3.42 1.73 -6.77
CA ALA A 43 3.53 3.08 -6.23
C ALA A 43 3.68 4.14 -7.34
N VAL A 44 4.51 3.88 -8.35
CA VAL A 44 4.68 4.79 -9.51
C VAL A 44 3.35 4.98 -10.24
N ARG A 45 2.66 3.89 -10.60
CA ARG A 45 1.35 3.95 -11.27
C ARG A 45 0.33 4.75 -10.48
N ARG A 46 0.33 4.61 -9.14
CA ARG A 46 -0.55 5.41 -8.27
C ARG A 46 -0.23 6.90 -8.34
N HIS A 47 1.05 7.28 -8.39
CA HIS A 47 1.44 8.68 -8.47
C HIS A 47 1.18 9.28 -9.85
N GLU A 48 1.41 8.53 -10.94
CA GLU A 48 1.05 8.95 -12.31
C GLU A 48 -0.45 9.23 -12.43
N PHE A 49 -1.28 8.39 -11.83
CA PHE A 49 -2.72 8.59 -11.80
C PHE A 49 -3.14 9.86 -11.05
N ILE A 50 -2.52 10.13 -9.89
CA ILE A 50 -2.79 11.35 -9.11
C ILE A 50 -2.35 12.59 -9.90
N ASP A 51 -1.15 12.56 -10.52
CA ASP A 51 -0.65 13.64 -11.38
C ASP A 51 -1.63 13.94 -12.52
N ALA A 52 -2.15 12.90 -13.19
CA ALA A 52 -3.12 13.08 -14.26
C ALA A 52 -4.43 13.75 -13.77
N ILE A 53 -4.90 13.43 -12.56
CA ILE A 53 -6.05 14.09 -11.93
C ILE A 53 -5.75 15.57 -11.68
N GLU A 54 -4.61 15.87 -11.06
CA GLU A 54 -4.19 17.24 -10.74
C GLU A 54 -4.06 18.10 -12.00
N ARG A 55 -3.46 17.55 -13.06
CA ARG A 55 -3.33 18.24 -14.35
C ARG A 55 -4.68 18.44 -15.05
N SER A 56 -5.57 17.46 -15.00
CA SER A 56 -6.92 17.59 -15.57
C SER A 56 -7.73 18.65 -14.86
N ALA A 57 -7.64 18.72 -13.51
CA ALA A 57 -8.30 19.75 -12.73
C ALA A 57 -7.77 21.16 -13.04
N ALA A 58 -6.46 21.30 -13.28
CA ALA A 58 -5.84 22.58 -13.60
C ALA A 58 -6.14 23.07 -15.03
N SER A 59 -6.17 22.17 -16.03
CA SER A 59 -6.38 22.55 -17.43
C SER A 59 -7.84 22.56 -17.86
N GLY A 60 -8.73 21.84 -17.15
CA GLY A 60 -10.10 21.59 -17.60
C GLY A 60 -10.20 20.59 -18.77
N GLU A 61 -9.08 19.94 -19.13
CA GLU A 61 -9.01 18.97 -20.22
C GLU A 61 -8.83 17.55 -19.69
N ARG A 62 -9.17 16.56 -20.52
CA ARG A 62 -8.90 15.15 -20.21
C ARG A 62 -7.40 14.87 -20.32
N VAL A 63 -6.79 14.39 -19.24
CA VAL A 63 -5.40 13.91 -19.21
C VAL A 63 -5.40 12.39 -19.03
N ARG A 64 -4.52 11.68 -19.75
CA ARG A 64 -4.28 10.25 -19.52
C ARG A 64 -3.16 10.08 -18.51
N ALA A 65 -3.36 9.16 -17.57
CA ALA A 65 -2.29 8.57 -16.79
C ALA A 65 -1.48 7.60 -17.66
#